data_AF-X1J6T6-F1
#
_entry.id   AF-X1J6T6-F1
#
_cell.length_a   1.000
_cell.length_b   1.000
_cell.length_c   1.000
_cell.angle_alpha   90.00
_cell.angle_beta   90.00
_cell.angle_gamma   90.00
#
_symmetry.space_group_name_H-M   'P 1'
#
loop_
_entity.id
_entity.type
_entity.pdbx_description
1 polymer ?
#
loop_
_entity_poly.entity_id
_entity_poly.type
_entity_poly.pdbx_seq_one_letter_code
_entity_poly.pdbx_strand_id
1 'polypeptide(L)'
;AFIDLCACDRCVALFHDKYGEKAKLINSNEWYDFKADTIAEYAQKLQDTIKSINQDCITGWFCLPGPKKLFSRKRLGQNWIKLSMILDVVSPMEYPYLMGTRDDGWFWGKVGDFFYWYFIRNMKKRAHEFGNTPVLSITNSVECNTEEMLKQMKGFDFNLGIALFKYYGTSESQWRAIKKYAEDILGLNKDKTIEK
;
A
#
# COMPACT_ATOMS: atom_id res chain seq x y z
N ALA A 1 -22.22 0.02 12.03
CA ALA A 1 -21.16 -0.27 11.05
C ALA A 1 -20.05 0.75 11.26
N PHE A 2 -18.84 0.31 11.61
CA PHE A 2 -17.67 1.19 11.72
C PHE A 2 -17.23 1.56 10.32
N ILE A 3 -17.69 2.72 9.85
CA ILE A 3 -17.20 3.32 8.62
C ILE A 3 -16.40 4.52 9.10
N ASP A 4 -15.09 4.53 8.86
CA ASP A 4 -14.31 5.76 8.90
C ASP A 4 -14.88 6.68 7.81
N LEU A 5 -15.90 7.44 8.21
CA LEU A 5 -16.71 8.25 7.34
C LEU A 5 -16.59 9.67 7.90
N CYS A 6 -15.71 10.46 7.28
CA CYS A 6 -15.66 11.89 7.56
C CYS A 6 -16.91 12.53 6.93
N ALA A 7 -17.98 12.59 7.72
CA ALA A 7 -19.25 13.24 7.39
C ALA A 7 -19.57 14.32 8.44
N CYS A 8 -18.55 15.03 8.94
CA CYS A 8 -18.76 16.21 9.76
C CYS A 8 -19.41 17.33 8.94
N ASP A 9 -20.00 18.32 9.62
CA ASP A 9 -20.73 19.42 8.99
C ASP A 9 -19.92 20.13 7.90
N ARG A 10 -18.61 20.31 8.11
CA ARG A 10 -17.70 20.85 7.10
C ARG A 10 -17.67 20.01 5.82
N CYS A 11 -17.52 18.69 5.94
CA CYS A 11 -17.45 17.80 4.79
C CYS A 11 -18.79 17.68 4.08
N VAL A 12 -19.89 17.70 4.83
CA VAL A 12 -21.25 17.72 4.28
C VAL A 12 -21.49 19.02 3.49
N ALA A 13 -21.14 20.16 4.06
CA ALA A 13 -21.26 21.45 3.38
C ALA A 13 -20.44 21.51 2.07
N LEU A 14 -19.17 21.10 2.11
CA LEU A 14 -18.31 21.04 0.93
C LEU A 14 -18.84 20.07 -0.13
N PHE A 15 -19.45 18.96 0.29
CA PHE A 15 -20.07 18.01 -0.63
C PHE A 15 -21.28 18.61 -1.33
N HIS A 16 -22.19 19.27 -0.59
CA HIS A 16 -23.38 19.88 -1.17
C HIS A 16 -23.07 21.11 -2.02
N ASP A 17 -22.02 21.87 -1.69
CA ASP A 17 -21.51 22.92 -2.56
C ASP A 17 -21.07 22.38 -3.93
N LYS A 18 -20.38 21.22 -3.94
CA LYS A 18 -19.88 20.59 -5.18
C LYS A 18 -20.95 19.83 -5.98
N TYR A 19 -21.85 19.10 -5.31
CA TYR A 19 -22.79 18.17 -5.96
C TYR A 19 -24.26 18.58 -5.85
N GLY A 20 -24.56 19.66 -5.12
CA GLY A 20 -25.90 20.19 -4.89
C GLY A 20 -26.57 19.66 -3.61
N GLU A 21 -27.47 20.46 -3.05
CA GLU A 21 -28.22 20.17 -1.80
C GLU A 21 -28.99 18.83 -1.83
N LYS A 22 -29.44 18.39 -3.01
CA LYS A 22 -30.18 17.12 -3.17
C LYS A 22 -29.27 15.90 -3.35
N ALA A 23 -27.95 16.09 -3.44
CA ALA A 23 -27.02 15.00 -3.64
C ALA A 23 -27.05 14.04 -2.46
N LYS A 24 -27.06 12.73 -2.76
CA LYS A 24 -27.15 11.71 -1.73
C LYS A 24 -25.81 11.57 -1.01
N LEU A 25 -25.78 11.90 0.28
CA LEU A 25 -24.68 11.55 1.17
C LEU A 25 -24.62 10.04 1.37
N ILE A 26 -23.40 9.49 1.40
CA ILE A 26 -23.11 8.09 1.72
C ILE A 26 -23.75 7.10 0.72
N ASN A 27 -23.01 6.05 0.36
CA ASN A 27 -23.48 5.03 -0.57
C ASN A 27 -23.86 5.54 -1.99
N SER A 28 -23.37 6.71 -2.39
CA SER A 28 -23.50 7.29 -3.73
C SER A 28 -22.14 7.36 -4.42
N ASN A 29 -22.14 7.45 -5.76
CA ASN A 29 -20.89 7.57 -6.52
C ASN A 29 -20.24 8.93 -6.25
N GLU A 30 -21.06 9.97 -6.17
CA GLU A 30 -20.71 11.35 -5.86
C GLU A 30 -19.97 11.41 -4.53
N TRP A 31 -20.46 10.72 -3.50
CA TRP A 31 -19.80 10.70 -2.20
C TRP A 31 -18.45 9.98 -2.25
N TYR A 32 -18.35 8.88 -3.00
CA TYR A 32 -17.07 8.18 -3.16
C TYR A 32 -16.04 9.02 -3.93
N ASP A 33 -16.50 9.78 -4.92
CA ASP A 33 -15.65 10.72 -5.66
C ASP A 33 -15.23 11.90 -4.80
N PHE A 34 -16.16 12.50 -4.06
CA PHE A 34 -15.84 13.56 -3.11
C PHE A 34 -14.71 13.15 -2.15
N LYS A 35 -14.82 11.97 -1.54
CA LYS A 35 -13.77 11.46 -0.63
C LYS A 35 -12.43 11.29 -1.34
N ALA A 36 -12.45 10.67 -2.53
CA ALA A 36 -11.22 10.39 -3.26
C ALA A 36 -10.55 11.67 -3.78
N ASP A 37 -11.35 12.64 -4.22
CA ASP A 37 -10.91 13.94 -4.68
C ASP A 37 -10.32 14.74 -3.53
N THR A 38 -10.99 14.78 -2.38
CA THR A 38 -10.50 15.47 -1.18
C THR A 38 -9.12 14.94 -0.75
N ILE A 39 -8.92 13.61 -0.77
CA ILE A 39 -7.63 13.00 -0.45
C ILE A 39 -6.57 13.36 -1.49
N ALA A 40 -6.91 13.32 -2.78
CA ALA A 40 -5.99 13.67 -3.86
C ALA A 40 -5.60 15.15 -3.84
N GLU A 41 -6.56 16.06 -3.62
CA GLU A 41 -6.32 17.50 -3.47
C GLU A 41 -5.40 17.80 -2.29
N TYR A 42 -5.60 17.13 -1.16
CA TYR A 42 -4.69 17.24 -0.03
C TYR A 42 -3.28 16.71 -0.36
N ALA A 43 -3.18 15.57 -1.05
CA ALA A 43 -1.91 15.02 -1.49
C ALA A 43 -1.16 15.99 -2.41
N GLN A 44 -1.86 16.65 -3.35
CA GLN A 44 -1.27 17.65 -4.24
C GLN A 44 -0.74 18.83 -3.44
N LYS A 45 -1.56 19.38 -2.52
CA LYS A 45 -1.14 20.49 -1.67
C LYS A 45 0.10 20.14 -0.83
N LEU A 46 0.13 18.92 -0.29
CA LEU A 46 1.27 18.43 0.49
C LEU A 46 2.52 18.30 -0.38
N GLN A 47 2.39 17.71 -1.57
CA GLN A 47 3.46 17.59 -2.56
C GLN A 47 4.03 18.97 -2.91
N ASP A 48 3.17 19.91 -3.33
CA ASP A 48 3.58 21.26 -3.72
C ASP A 48 4.33 21.97 -2.59
N THR A 49 3.82 21.83 -1.35
CA THR A 49 4.45 22.41 -0.16
C THR A 49 5.85 21.83 0.06
N ILE A 50 5.99 20.49 0.05
CA ILE A 50 7.28 19.81 0.26
C ILE A 50 8.26 20.22 -0.84
N LYS A 51 7.84 20.16 -2.11
CA LYS A 51 8.68 20.47 -3.27
C LYS A 51 9.08 21.94 -3.30
N SER A 52 8.23 22.86 -2.83
CA SER A 52 8.59 24.28 -2.70
C SER A 52 9.80 24.53 -1.77
N ILE A 53 10.04 23.63 -0.81
CA ILE A 53 11.13 23.71 0.15
C ILE A 53 12.32 22.87 -0.33
N ASN A 54 12.06 21.65 -0.81
CA ASN A 54 13.08 20.72 -1.27
C ASN A 54 12.53 19.87 -2.43
N GLN A 55 12.98 20.17 -3.65
CA GLN A 55 12.59 19.45 -4.87
C GLN A 55 13.04 17.98 -4.86
N ASP A 56 14.15 17.68 -4.18
CA ASP A 56 14.74 16.34 -4.10
C ASP A 56 14.06 15.45 -3.04
N CYS A 57 13.18 16.01 -2.20
CA CYS A 57 12.47 15.23 -1.18
C CYS A 57 11.41 14.33 -1.83
N ILE A 58 11.63 13.02 -1.81
CA ILE A 58 10.70 12.03 -2.36
C ILE A 58 9.47 11.89 -1.45
N THR A 59 8.29 12.04 -2.04
CA THR A 59 7.02 11.76 -1.37
C THR A 59 6.45 10.42 -1.80
N GLY A 60 5.66 9.80 -0.92
CA GLY A 60 5.00 8.57 -1.26
C GLY A 60 3.67 8.40 -0.56
N TRP A 61 2.87 7.48 -1.08
CA TRP A 61 1.64 7.03 -0.45
C TRP A 61 1.58 5.52 -0.40
N PHE A 62 0.93 4.98 0.62
CA PHE A 62 0.63 3.57 0.68
C PHE A 62 -0.74 3.26 0.09
N CYS A 63 -0.89 2.09 -0.51
CA CYS A 63 -2.18 1.59 -0.98
C CYS A 63 -2.48 0.22 -0.38
N LEU A 64 -3.76 -0.04 -0.10
CA LEU A 64 -4.22 -1.37 0.29
C LEU A 64 -4.78 -2.09 -0.95
N PRO A 65 -4.13 -3.15 -1.47
CA PRO A 65 -4.58 -3.78 -2.69
C PRO A 65 -5.92 -4.49 -2.52
N GLY A 66 -6.81 -4.24 -3.47
CA GLY A 66 -8.15 -4.81 -3.46
C GLY A 66 -9.05 -4.27 -4.57
N PRO A 67 -10.31 -4.73 -4.66
CA PRO A 67 -11.22 -4.31 -5.70
C PRO A 67 -11.54 -2.81 -5.64
N LYS A 68 -11.33 -2.10 -6.77
CA LYS A 68 -11.56 -0.65 -6.90
C LYS A 68 -12.93 -0.19 -6.37
N LYS A 69 -14.00 -0.84 -6.82
CA LYS A 69 -15.40 -0.44 -6.55
C LYS A 69 -15.88 -0.78 -5.14
N LEU A 70 -15.30 -1.79 -4.49
CA LEU A 70 -15.78 -2.28 -3.20
C LEU A 70 -14.89 -1.85 -2.04
N PHE A 71 -13.59 -1.73 -2.31
CA PHE A 71 -12.58 -1.53 -1.28
C PHE A 71 -11.86 -0.20 -1.45
N SER A 72 -10.99 -0.04 -2.45
CA SER A 72 -10.10 1.13 -2.50
C SER A 72 -10.86 2.45 -2.64
N ARG A 73 -11.80 2.58 -3.59
CA ARG A 73 -12.58 3.83 -3.76
C ARG A 73 -13.71 3.94 -2.73
N LYS A 74 -14.53 2.89 -2.60
CA LYS A 74 -15.73 2.92 -1.74
C LYS A 74 -15.39 3.02 -0.25
N ARG A 75 -14.53 2.13 0.24
CA ARG A 75 -14.18 2.05 1.67
C ARG A 75 -13.09 3.06 2.04
N LEU A 76 -11.98 3.06 1.30
CA LEU A 76 -10.78 3.81 1.67
C LEU A 76 -10.68 5.21 1.05
N GLY A 77 -11.44 5.52 0.00
CA GLY A 77 -11.27 6.75 -0.76
C GLY A 77 -9.96 6.81 -1.57
N GLN A 78 -9.22 5.71 -1.70
CA GLN A 78 -7.97 5.66 -2.46
C GLN A 78 -8.25 5.52 -3.97
N ASN A 79 -8.04 6.62 -4.70
CA ASN A 79 -7.97 6.62 -6.16
C ASN A 79 -6.51 6.51 -6.61
N TRP A 80 -6.13 5.30 -7.02
CA TRP A 80 -4.74 4.95 -7.33
C TRP A 80 -4.16 5.75 -8.48
N ILE A 81 -4.95 6.01 -9.53
CA ILE A 81 -4.53 6.80 -10.67
C ILE A 81 -4.18 8.21 -10.23
N LYS A 82 -5.10 8.88 -9.51
CA LYS A 82 -4.89 10.25 -9.05
C LYS A 82 -3.67 10.36 -8.13
N LEU A 83 -3.57 9.50 -7.13
CA LEU A 83 -2.49 9.57 -6.15
C LEU A 83 -1.13 9.28 -6.77
N SER A 84 -1.06 8.35 -7.72
CA SER A 84 0.20 8.04 -8.44
C SER A 84 0.61 9.14 -9.41
N MET A 85 -0.33 9.94 -9.93
CA MET A 85 0.01 11.12 -10.75
C MET A 85 0.56 12.29 -9.92
N ILE A 86 0.39 12.26 -8.60
CA ILE A 86 0.73 13.38 -7.70
C ILE A 86 2.01 13.11 -6.93
N LEU A 87 2.14 11.91 -6.36
CA LEU A 87 3.22 11.54 -5.44
C LEU A 87 4.27 10.70 -6.15
N ASP A 88 5.52 10.81 -5.70
CA ASP A 88 6.67 10.27 -6.45
C ASP A 88 6.76 8.75 -6.40
N VAL A 89 6.27 8.12 -5.33
CA VAL A 89 6.34 6.66 -5.11
C VAL A 89 5.02 6.13 -4.54
N VAL A 90 4.64 4.92 -4.94
CA VAL A 90 3.53 4.17 -4.32
C VAL A 90 4.04 2.95 -3.56
N SER A 91 3.45 2.67 -2.41
CA SER A 91 3.80 1.54 -1.55
C SER A 91 2.60 0.62 -1.26
N PRO A 92 2.34 -0.40 -2.10
CA PRO A 92 1.35 -1.42 -1.81
C PRO A 92 1.68 -2.16 -0.50
N MET A 93 0.75 -2.16 0.46
CA MET A 93 0.91 -2.90 1.72
C MET A 93 0.27 -4.28 1.60
N GLU A 94 1.10 -5.32 1.52
CA GLU A 94 0.72 -6.70 1.22
C GLU A 94 1.13 -7.61 2.39
N TYR A 95 0.22 -7.78 3.34
CA TYR A 95 0.43 -8.55 4.58
C TYR A 95 -0.50 -9.76 4.63
N PRO A 96 -0.31 -10.78 3.78
CA PRO A 96 -1.21 -11.93 3.71
C PRO A 96 -1.31 -12.70 5.03
N TYR A 97 -0.23 -12.71 5.81
CA TYR A 97 -0.12 -13.48 7.05
C TYR A 97 -0.45 -12.68 8.31
N LEU A 98 -0.94 -11.44 8.19
CA LEU A 98 -1.26 -10.58 9.34
C LEU A 98 -2.25 -11.22 10.33
N MET A 99 -3.14 -12.10 9.85
CA MET A 99 -4.13 -12.78 10.68
C MET A 99 -3.61 -14.07 11.33
N GLY A 100 -2.43 -14.55 10.93
CA GLY A 100 -1.85 -15.81 11.39
C GLY A 100 -1.15 -16.58 10.26
N THR A 101 -0.35 -17.53 10.70
CA THR A 101 0.58 -18.33 9.90
C THR A 101 0.18 -19.80 9.92
N ARG A 102 0.90 -20.65 9.18
CA ARG A 102 0.76 -22.10 9.33
C ARG A 102 1.14 -22.60 10.73
N ASP A 103 2.05 -21.90 11.42
CA ASP A 103 2.51 -22.29 12.76
C ASP A 103 1.42 -22.06 13.81
N ASP A 104 0.49 -21.13 13.57
CA ASP A 104 -0.71 -20.93 14.38
C ASP A 104 -1.79 -22.01 14.12
N GLY A 105 -1.62 -22.81 13.06
CA GLY A 105 -2.49 -23.92 12.70
C GLY A 105 -2.90 -23.93 11.22
N TRP A 106 -3.41 -25.08 10.77
CA TRP A 106 -3.78 -25.29 9.37
C TRP A 106 -4.80 -24.28 8.83
N PHE A 107 -5.77 -23.88 9.67
CA PHE A 107 -6.77 -22.87 9.31
C PHE A 107 -6.12 -21.53 8.96
N TRP A 108 -5.22 -21.04 9.82
CA TRP A 108 -4.54 -19.75 9.62
C TRP A 108 -3.62 -19.76 8.41
N GLY A 109 -2.88 -20.85 8.19
CA GLY A 109 -2.11 -21.05 6.96
C GLY A 109 -2.97 -20.96 5.69
N LYS A 110 -4.19 -21.52 5.70
CA LYS A 110 -5.13 -21.42 4.58
C LYS A 110 -5.67 -20.00 4.37
N VAL A 111 -5.95 -19.28 5.46
CA VAL A 111 -6.35 -17.87 5.39
C VAL A 111 -5.23 -17.03 4.78
N GLY A 112 -3.99 -17.23 5.23
CA GLY A 112 -2.81 -16.55 4.70
C GLY A 112 -2.60 -16.83 3.20
N ASP A 113 -2.69 -18.08 2.78
CA ASP A 113 -2.60 -18.45 1.36
C ASP A 113 -3.70 -17.82 0.49
N PHE A 114 -4.92 -17.74 1.02
CA PHE A 114 -6.02 -17.06 0.33
C PHE A 114 -5.74 -15.56 0.17
N PHE A 115 -5.27 -14.87 1.22
CA PHE A 115 -4.90 -13.46 1.13
C PHE A 115 -3.69 -13.22 0.22
N TYR A 116 -2.72 -14.12 0.23
CA TYR A 116 -1.58 -14.08 -0.70
C TYR A 116 -2.06 -14.09 -2.16
N TRP A 117 -2.92 -15.07 -2.50
CA TRP A 117 -3.53 -15.14 -3.83
C TRP A 117 -4.37 -13.88 -4.14
N TYR A 118 -5.14 -13.40 -3.17
CA TYR A 118 -5.99 -12.21 -3.32
C TYR A 118 -5.15 -10.98 -3.64
N PHE A 119 -4.05 -10.72 -2.93
CA PHE A 119 -3.16 -9.59 -3.20
C PHE A 119 -2.53 -9.68 -4.59
N ILE A 120 -1.92 -10.82 -4.93
CA ILE A 120 -1.34 -11.06 -6.27
C ILE A 120 -2.38 -10.83 -7.38
N ARG A 121 -3.60 -11.36 -7.23
CA ARG A 121 -4.67 -11.20 -8.21
C ARG A 121 -5.05 -9.73 -8.40
N ASN A 122 -5.20 -8.99 -7.30
CA ASN A 122 -5.60 -7.58 -7.38
C ASN A 122 -4.47 -6.71 -7.95
N MET A 123 -3.22 -6.95 -7.58
CA MET A 123 -2.07 -6.26 -8.15
C MET A 123 -1.94 -6.53 -9.64
N LYS A 124 -1.96 -7.80 -10.08
CA LYS A 124 -1.95 -8.14 -11.52
C LYS A 124 -3.05 -7.44 -12.31
N LYS A 125 -4.23 -7.28 -11.71
CA LYS A 125 -5.36 -6.60 -12.36
C LYS A 125 -5.20 -5.08 -12.40
N ARG A 126 -4.57 -4.48 -11.39
CA ARG A 126 -4.66 -3.02 -11.14
C ARG A 126 -3.33 -2.28 -11.16
N ALA A 127 -2.19 -2.97 -11.27
CA ALA A 127 -0.87 -2.35 -11.27
C ALA A 127 -0.71 -1.31 -12.39
N HIS A 128 -1.39 -1.51 -13.52
CA HIS A 128 -1.44 -0.52 -14.61
C HIS A 128 -2.03 0.84 -14.18
N GLU A 129 -2.80 0.90 -13.08
CA GLU A 129 -3.33 2.16 -12.54
C GLU A 129 -2.24 3.04 -11.91
N PHE A 130 -1.04 2.51 -11.63
CA PHE A 130 0.09 3.30 -11.13
C PHE A 130 0.82 4.08 -12.25
N GLY A 131 0.57 3.75 -13.51
CA GLY A 131 1.25 4.38 -14.65
C GLY A 131 2.75 4.13 -14.60
N ASN A 132 3.54 5.22 -14.69
CA ASN A 132 5.00 5.18 -14.65
C ASN A 132 5.58 5.40 -13.24
N THR A 133 4.73 5.44 -12.22
CA THR A 133 5.15 5.73 -10.84
C THR A 133 5.90 4.53 -10.26
N PRO A 134 7.10 4.73 -9.70
CA PRO A 134 7.80 3.68 -8.97
C PRO A 134 6.93 3.05 -7.88
N VAL A 135 6.96 1.71 -7.80
CA VAL A 135 6.18 0.91 -6.85
C VAL A 135 7.14 0.20 -5.90
N LEU A 136 7.05 0.49 -4.61
CA LEU A 136 7.81 -0.18 -3.56
C LEU A 136 6.86 -0.97 -2.67
N SER A 137 6.61 -2.24 -3.01
CA SER A 137 5.73 -3.10 -2.21
C SER A 137 6.27 -3.26 -0.80
N ILE A 138 5.38 -3.26 0.19
CA ILE A 138 5.73 -3.43 1.59
C ILE A 138 5.11 -4.72 2.07
N THR A 139 5.94 -5.62 2.61
CA THR A 139 5.50 -6.88 3.24
C THR A 139 5.88 -6.90 4.72
N ASN A 140 5.36 -7.83 5.53
CA ASN A 140 5.56 -7.82 7.00
C ASN A 140 6.57 -8.88 7.46
N SER A 141 7.43 -8.59 8.44
CA SER A 141 8.44 -9.55 8.91
C SER A 141 8.13 -10.22 10.26
N VAL A 142 6.97 -9.97 10.88
CA VAL A 142 6.73 -10.34 12.28
C VAL A 142 5.56 -11.29 12.43
N GLU A 143 4.47 -11.07 11.72
CA GLU A 143 3.28 -11.94 11.73
C GLU A 143 3.37 -13.01 10.65
N CYS A 144 4.56 -13.56 10.42
CA CYS A 144 4.82 -14.59 9.42
C CYS A 144 6.01 -15.43 9.87
N ASN A 145 6.07 -16.70 9.49
CA ASN A 145 7.31 -17.45 9.66
C ASN A 145 8.33 -17.11 8.57
N THR A 146 9.57 -17.60 8.68
CA THR A 146 10.64 -17.28 7.72
C THR A 146 10.30 -17.69 6.28
N GLU A 147 9.65 -18.83 6.09
CA GLU A 147 9.27 -19.32 4.76
C GLU A 147 8.21 -18.41 4.12
N GLU A 148 7.17 -18.10 4.88
CA GLU A 148 6.07 -17.21 4.47
C GLU A 148 6.57 -15.78 4.19
N MET A 149 7.48 -15.26 5.03
CA MET A 149 8.16 -13.98 4.83
C MET A 149 8.94 -13.94 3.51
N LEU A 150 9.74 -14.96 3.22
CA LEU A 150 10.49 -15.02 1.96
C LEU A 150 9.57 -15.24 0.76
N LYS A 151 8.47 -16.01 0.93
CA LYS A 151 7.46 -16.24 -0.11
C LYS A 151 6.79 -14.93 -0.52
N GLN A 152 6.32 -14.14 0.43
CA GLN A 152 5.74 -12.82 0.13
C GLN A 152 6.79 -11.87 -0.45
N MET A 153 8.03 -11.90 0.04
CA MET A 153 9.08 -11.04 -0.52
C MET A 153 9.28 -11.29 -2.01
N LYS A 154 9.43 -12.56 -2.38
CA LYS A 154 9.59 -12.97 -3.79
C LYS A 154 8.32 -12.72 -4.62
N GLY A 155 7.15 -12.95 -4.03
CA GLY A 155 5.87 -12.84 -4.72
C GLY A 155 5.48 -11.41 -5.09
N PHE A 156 5.86 -10.46 -4.23
CA PHE A 156 5.41 -9.08 -4.29
C PHE A 156 6.48 -8.07 -4.75
N ASP A 157 7.69 -8.54 -5.04
CA ASP A 157 8.78 -7.70 -5.57
C ASP A 157 8.41 -7.05 -6.92
N PHE A 158 7.54 -7.69 -7.72
CA PHE A 158 7.06 -7.21 -9.05
C PHE A 158 8.14 -6.63 -9.98
N ASN A 159 9.42 -6.91 -9.74
CA ASN A 159 10.59 -6.28 -10.36
C ASN A 159 10.68 -4.75 -10.16
N LEU A 160 10.03 -4.21 -9.14
CA LEU A 160 9.99 -2.77 -8.84
C LEU A 160 10.65 -2.46 -7.49
N GLY A 161 11.00 -3.49 -6.71
CA GLY A 161 11.62 -3.39 -5.41
C GLY A 161 10.63 -3.68 -4.28
N ILE A 162 11.19 -4.07 -3.14
CA ILE A 162 10.43 -4.46 -1.96
C ILE A 162 11.00 -3.88 -0.67
N ALA A 163 10.12 -3.49 0.23
CA ALA A 163 10.41 -3.09 1.59
C ALA A 163 9.75 -4.05 2.60
N LEU A 164 10.33 -4.10 3.80
CA LEU A 164 9.83 -4.88 4.92
C LEU A 164 9.36 -3.95 6.03
N PHE A 165 8.13 -4.18 6.49
CA PHE A 165 7.53 -3.52 7.63
C PHE A 165 7.75 -4.31 8.91
N LYS A 166 7.97 -3.54 9.99
CA LYS A 166 8.06 -3.90 11.41
C LYS A 166 9.45 -4.39 11.87
N TYR A 167 10.21 -3.45 12.45
CA TYR A 167 11.61 -3.56 12.88
C TYR A 167 11.82 -4.11 14.31
N TYR A 168 10.80 -4.04 15.18
CA TYR A 168 10.94 -4.42 16.61
C TYR A 168 10.51 -5.85 16.95
N GLY A 169 9.90 -6.58 16.00
CA GLY A 169 9.44 -7.96 16.22
C GLY A 169 10.11 -8.99 15.32
N THR A 170 11.03 -8.56 14.44
CA THR A 170 11.71 -9.44 13.51
C THR A 170 12.69 -10.31 14.30
N SER A 171 12.51 -11.63 14.22
CA SER A 171 13.38 -12.59 14.88
C SER A 171 14.76 -12.66 14.22
N GLU A 172 15.76 -13.15 14.96
CA GLU A 172 17.11 -13.39 14.44
C GLU A 172 17.13 -14.32 13.22
N SER A 173 16.27 -15.36 13.20
CA SER A 173 16.18 -16.27 12.06
C SER A 173 15.65 -15.56 10.81
N GLN A 174 14.68 -14.67 10.96
CA GLN A 174 14.19 -13.83 9.86
C GLN A 174 15.26 -12.86 9.37
N TRP A 175 16.00 -12.18 10.26
CA TRP A 175 17.10 -11.31 9.85
C TRP A 175 18.18 -12.05 9.06
N ARG A 176 18.58 -13.24 9.52
CA ARG A 176 19.54 -14.09 8.79
C ARG A 176 19.01 -14.49 7.42
N ALA A 177 17.73 -14.84 7.33
CA ALA A 177 17.10 -15.20 6.06
C ALA A 177 16.99 -14.02 5.09
N ILE A 178 16.65 -12.82 5.58
CA ILE A 178 16.61 -11.59 4.79
C ILE A 178 18.00 -11.27 4.25
N LYS A 179 19.02 -11.32 5.11
CA LYS A 179 20.40 -11.07 4.72
C LYS A 179 20.84 -12.04 3.62
N LYS A 180 20.61 -13.34 3.81
CA LYS A 180 20.91 -14.35 2.80
C LYS A 180 20.17 -14.10 1.49
N TYR A 181 18.88 -13.73 1.55
CA TYR A 181 18.10 -13.39 0.37
C TYR A 181 18.67 -12.17 -0.36
N ALA A 182 19.05 -11.11 0.37
CA ALA A 182 19.65 -9.92 -0.20
C ALA A 182 21.00 -10.22 -0.88
N GLU A 183 21.80 -11.10 -0.30
CA GLU A 183 23.11 -11.51 -0.82
C GLU A 183 22.98 -12.44 -2.05
N ASP A 184 22.20 -13.51 -1.91
CA ASP A 184 22.11 -14.58 -2.91
C ASP A 184 21.20 -14.22 -4.11
N ILE A 185 20.14 -13.45 -3.87
CA ILE A 185 19.10 -13.18 -4.87
C ILE A 185 19.19 -11.75 -5.40
N LEU A 186 19.38 -10.76 -4.52
CA LEU A 186 19.47 -9.35 -4.94
C LEU A 186 20.89 -8.91 -5.26
N GLY A 187 21.91 -9.75 -5.00
CA GLY A 187 23.31 -9.43 -5.30
C GLY A 187 23.87 -8.28 -4.47
N LEU A 188 23.30 -8.00 -3.29
CA LEU A 188 23.69 -6.88 -2.42
C LEU A 188 24.95 -7.17 -1.57
N ASN A 189 25.78 -8.13 -2.00
CA ASN A 189 26.99 -8.51 -1.28
C ASN A 189 28.04 -7.37 -1.27
N LYS A 190 28.61 -7.13 -0.09
CA LYS A 190 29.68 -6.18 0.18
C LYS A 190 30.99 -6.65 -0.44
N ASP A 191 31.24 -6.28 -1.69
CA ASP A 191 32.59 -6.16 -2.30
C ASP A 191 32.59 -5.13 -3.42
N LYS A 192 31.97 -3.96 -3.16
CA LYS A 192 32.38 -2.72 -3.80
C LYS A 192 32.94 -1.81 -2.73
N THR A 193 34.21 -2.05 -2.41
CA THR A 193 35.16 -0.99 -2.12
C THR A 193 34.87 0.15 -3.09
N ILE A 194 34.29 1.23 -2.60
CA ILE A 194 34.39 2.51 -3.29
C ILE A 194 35.87 2.86 -3.12
N GLU A 195 36.68 2.48 -4.12
CA GLU A 195 37.98 3.10 -4.30
C GLU A 195 37.73 4.61 -4.43
N LYS A 196 38.33 5.35 -3.49
CA LYS A 196 38.40 6.80 -3.50
C LYS A 196 39.38 7.27 -4.57
#